data_AF-A0A0C9Y3B7-F1
#
_entry.id   AF-A0A0C9Y3B7-F1
#
_cell.length_a   1.000
_cell.length_b   1.000
_cell.length_c   1.000
_cell.angle_alpha   90.00
_cell.angle_beta   90.00
_cell.angle_gamma   90.00
#
_symmetry.space_group_name_H-M   'P 1'
#
loop_
_entity.id
_entity.type
_entity.pdbx_description
1 polymer ?
#
loop_
_entity_poly.entity_id
_entity_poly.type
_entity_poly.pdbx_seq_one_letter_code
_entity_poly.pdbx_strand_id
1 'polypeptide(L)' 'AWSDTCCIDKDSSAERQEAIGSMFSWYHRSSLTIAYLSDVSDTASLASSAWFKRVWTLQELLAPPTLVFYMQDW' A
#
# COMPACT_ATOMS: atom_id res chain seq x y z
N ALA A 1 -2.77 3.50 12.05
CA ALA A 1 -2.84 2.94 10.69
C ALA A 1 -3.22 4.06 9.73
N TRP A 2 -2.57 4.18 8.58
CA TRP A 2 -2.87 5.18 7.55
C TRP A 2 -3.96 4.65 6.59
N SER A 3 -4.78 5.54 6.01
CA SER A 3 -5.81 5.18 5.03
C SER A 3 -5.82 6.17 3.86
N ASP A 4 -5.34 5.72 2.69
CA ASP A 4 -5.18 6.56 1.49
C ASP A 4 -6.50 7.07 0.89
N THR A 5 -7.64 6.48 1.28
CA THR A 5 -8.95 6.80 0.71
C THR A 5 -9.58 8.05 1.33
N CYS A 6 -9.18 8.40 2.56
CA CYS A 6 -9.82 9.44 3.35
C CYS A 6 -8.91 10.64 3.67
N CYS A 7 -7.60 10.51 3.43
CA CYS A 7 -6.58 11.44 3.95
C CYS A 7 -5.87 12.27 2.87
N ILE A 8 -6.40 12.31 1.64
CA ILE A 8 -5.77 13.04 0.53
C ILE A 8 -6.85 13.77 -0.28
N ASP A 9 -6.83 15.10 -0.25
CA ASP A 9 -7.53 15.89 -1.26
C ASP A 9 -6.82 15.73 -2.62
N LYS A 10 -7.56 15.24 -3.61
CA LYS A 10 -7.04 14.97 -4.96
C LYS A 10 -7.07 16.19 -5.86
N ASP A 11 -7.81 17.23 -5.48
CA ASP A 11 -7.96 18.48 -6.23
C ASP A 11 -6.84 19.48 -5.89
N SER A 12 -6.15 19.28 -4.76
CA SER A 12 -4.96 20.02 -4.35
C SER A 12 -3.68 19.27 -4.72
N SER A 13 -2.97 19.76 -5.75
CA SER A 13 -1.70 19.16 -6.19
C SER A 13 -0.59 19.26 -5.13
N ALA A 14 -0.61 20.32 -4.31
CA ALA A 14 0.36 20.52 -3.23
C ALA A 14 0.14 19.52 -2.07
N GLU A 15 -1.11 19.36 -1.62
CA GLU A 15 -1.45 18.40 -0.56
C GLU A 15 -1.17 16.97 -1.00
N ARG A 16 -1.50 16.64 -2.26
CA ARG A 16 -1.20 15.33 -2.83
C ARG A 16 0.30 15.00 -2.77
N GLN A 17 1.17 15.97 -3.09
CA GLN A 17 2.62 15.76 -3.05
C GLN A 17 3.14 15.59 -1.61
N GLU A 18 2.60 16.37 -0.67
CA GLU A 18 2.95 16.28 0.74
C GLU A 18 2.48 14.97 1.38
N ALA A 19 1.28 14.50 1.02
CA ALA A 19 0.74 13.21 1.43
C ALA A 19 1.56 12.04 0.89
N ILE A 20 2.06 12.11 -0.36
CA ILE A 20 2.99 11.13 -0.94
C ILE A 20 4.26 11.04 -0.08
N GLY A 21 4.91 12.18 0.19
CA GLY A 21 6.14 12.20 0.99
C GLY A 21 5.93 11.68 2.41
N SER A 22 4.81 12.06 3.01
CA SER A 22 4.42 11.61 4.36
C SER A 22 4.19 10.10 4.39
N MET A 23 3.39 9.55 3.48
CA MET A 23 3.15 8.11 3.39
C MET A 23 4.41 7.29 3.21
N PHE A 24 5.30 7.72 2.30
CA PHE A 24 6.57 7.05 2.10
C PHE A 24 7.38 7.02 3.41
N SER A 25 7.47 8.13 4.13
CA SER A 25 8.16 8.19 5.43
C SER A 25 7.52 7.27 6.47
N TRP A 26 6.19 7.20 6.50
CA TRP A 26 5.44 6.32 7.40
C TRP A 26 5.75 4.84 7.15
N TYR A 27 5.68 4.38 5.90
CA TYR A 27 6.05 3.01 5.55
C TYR A 27 7.54 2.75 5.79
N HIS A 28 8.42 3.70 5.45
CA HIS A 28 9.85 3.54 5.66
C HIS A 28 10.25 3.38 7.13
N ARG A 29 9.50 4.03 8.03
CA ARG A 29 9.72 3.94 9.47
C ARG A 29 8.93 2.81 10.14
N SER A 30 8.10 2.08 9.41
CA SER A 30 7.38 0.93 9.97
C SER A 30 8.36 -0.23 10.15
N SER A 31 8.23 -0.96 11.26
CA SER A 31 8.98 -2.21 11.45
C SER A 31 8.38 -3.37 10.64
N LEU A 32 7.10 -3.26 10.30
CA LEU A 32 6.33 -4.26 9.58
C LEU A 32 5.21 -3.57 8.81
N THR A 33 5.08 -3.90 7.54
CA THR A 33 3.90 -3.58 6.73
C THR A 33 3.21 -4.88 6.36
N ILE A 34 1.88 -4.90 6.47
CA ILE A 34 1.05 -6.05 6.14
C ILE A 34 0.14 -5.66 4.98
N ALA A 35 0.20 -6.43 3.90
CA ALA A 35 -0.70 -6.32 2.76
C ALA A 35 -1.63 -7.54 2.72
N TYR A 36 -2.91 -7.33 3.00
CA TYR A 36 -3.93 -8.36 2.87
C TYR A 36 -4.52 -8.34 1.46
N LEU A 37 -4.45 -9.49 0.79
CA LEU A 37 -4.84 -9.72 -0.59
C LEU A 37 -6.10 -10.59 -0.61
N SER A 38 -7.25 -9.97 -0.37
CA SER A 38 -8.54 -10.68 -0.29
C SER A 38 -8.95 -11.39 -1.59
N ASP A 39 -8.36 -11.01 -2.72
CA ASP A 39 -8.65 -11.53 -4.05
C ASP A 39 -7.64 -12.59 -4.52
N VAL A 40 -6.70 -12.98 -3.65
CA VAL A 40 -5.68 -13.98 -3.94
C VAL A 40 -5.97 -15.22 -3.11
N SER A 41 -6.34 -16.31 -3.78
CA SER A 41 -6.57 -17.62 -3.17
C SER A 41 -5.37 -18.56 -3.30
N ASP A 42 -4.46 -18.28 -4.23
CA ASP A 42 -3.23 -19.04 -4.46
C ASP A 42 -2.12 -18.12 -5.00
N THR A 43 -0.88 -18.58 -4.94
CA THR A 43 0.29 -17.79 -5.40
C THR A 43 0.29 -17.52 -6.90
N ALA A 44 -0.42 -18.30 -7.72
CA ALA A 44 -0.53 -18.07 -9.16
C ALA A 44 -1.42 -16.85 -9.47
N SER A 45 -2.44 -16.62 -8.64
CA SER A 45 -3.35 -15.46 -8.74
C SER A 45 -2.76 -14.14 -8.23
N LEU A 46 -1.59 -14.18 -7.58
CA LEU A 46 -0.91 -13.00 -7.03
C LEU A 46 -0.69 -11.92 -8.09
N ALA A 47 -0.16 -12.30 -9.26
CA ALA A 47 0.14 -11.34 -10.33
C ALA A 47 -1.12 -10.64 -10.89
N SER A 48 -2.29 -11.27 -10.77
CA SER A 48 -3.56 -10.69 -11.18
C SER A 48 -4.26 -9.86 -10.09
N SER A 49 -3.69 -9.81 -8.87
CA SER A 49 -4.33 -9.16 -7.74
C SER A 49 -4.62 -7.68 -8.03
N ALA A 50 -5.78 -7.23 -7.56
CA ALA A 50 -6.19 -5.84 -7.52
C ALA A 50 -5.18 -4.97 -6.75
N TRP A 51 -4.42 -5.54 -5.82
CA TRP A 51 -3.35 -4.83 -5.12
C TRP A 51 -2.32 -4.26 -6.09
N PHE A 52 -1.92 -4.96 -7.15
CA PHE A 52 -0.98 -4.44 -8.16
C PHE A 52 -1.55 -3.32 -9.04
N LYS A 53 -2.86 -3.11 -9.01
CA LYS A 53 -3.54 -2.06 -9.80
C LYS A 53 -3.75 -0.77 -8.99
N ARG A 54 -3.42 -0.75 -7.70
CA ARG A 54 -3.54 0.44 -6.86
C ARG A 54 -2.41 1.43 -7.15
N VAL A 55 -2.72 2.72 -7.05
CA VAL A 55 -1.74 3.80 -7.28
C VAL A 55 -0.64 3.81 -6.21
N TRP A 56 -0.90 3.24 -5.03
CA TRP A 56 -0.03 3.28 -3.85
C TRP A 56 0.86 2.05 -3.66
N THR A 57 0.62 0.99 -4.43
CA THR A 57 1.34 -0.30 -4.36
C THR A 57 2.84 -0.13 -4.39
N LEU A 58 3.34 0.78 -5.23
CA LEU A 58 4.77 0.99 -5.38
C LEU A 58 5.40 1.53 -4.08
N GLN A 59 4.72 2.43 -3.38
CA GLN A 59 5.23 2.97 -2.11
C GLN A 59 5.08 1.94 -0.99
N GLU A 60 3.94 1.24 -0.93
CA GLU A 60 3.71 0.13 -0.01
C GLU A 60 4.77 -0.98 -0.17
N LEU A 61 5.27 -1.20 -1.39
CA LEU A 61 6.27 -2.21 -1.71
C LEU A 61 7.71 -1.76 -1.45
N LEU A 62 8.07 -0.53 -1.81
CA LEU A 62 9.47 -0.06 -1.81
C LEU A 62 9.89 0.66 -0.54
N ALA A 63 8.96 1.30 0.17
CA ALA A 63 9.30 2.10 1.33
C ALA A 63 9.66 1.26 2.58
N PRO A 64 8.87 0.24 2.99
CA PRO A 64 9.09 -0.45 4.24
C PRO A 64 10.25 -1.45 4.18
N PRO A 65 10.96 -1.69 5.30
CA PRO A 65 12.03 -2.68 5.37
C PRO A 65 11.50 -4.12 5.36
N THR A 66 10.24 -4.34 5.73
CA THR A 66 9.62 -5.66 5.75
C THR A 66 8.14 -5.55 5.39
N LEU A 67 7.75 -6.28 4.34
CA LEU A 67 6.38 -6.39 3.86
C LEU A 67 5.96 -7.86 3.87
N VAL A 68 4.84 -8.15 4.54
CA VAL A 68 4.25 -9.50 4.59
C VAL A 68 2.91 -9.48 3.86
N PHE A 69 2.74 -10.44 2.96
CA PHE A 69 1.48 -10.66 2.26
C PHE A 69 0.66 -11.72 2.95
N TYR A 70 -0.62 -11.43 3.15
CA TYR A 70 -1.61 -12.42 3.56
C TYR A 70 -2.61 -12.61 2.43
N MET A 71 -2.96 -13.87 2.18
CA MET A 71 -3.95 -14.26 1.17
C MET A 71 -5.34 -14.35 1.81
N GLN A 72 -6.35 -14.67 1.00
CA GLN A 72 -7.75 -14.71 1.41
C GLN A 72 -8.04 -15.62 2.64
N ASP A 73 -7.17 -16.57 2.94
CA ASP A 73 -7.33 -17.58 4.00
C ASP A 73 -6.69 -17.20 5.36
N TRP A 74 -6.25 -15.95 5.52
CA TRP A 74 -5.66 -15.44 6.76
C TRP A 74 -6.67 -15.23 7.91
#